data_AF-A0A7X7U004-F1
#
_entry.id   AF-A0A7X7U004-F1
#
_cell.length_a   1.000
_cell.length_b   1.000
_cell.length_c   1.000
_cell.angle_alpha   90.00
_cell.angle_beta   90.00
_cell.angle_gamma   90.00
#
_symmetry.space_group_name_H-M   'P 1'
#
loop_
_entity.id
_entity.type
_entity.pdbx_description
1 polymer ?
#
loop_
_entity_poly.entity_id
_entity_poly.type
_entity_poly.pdbx_seq_one_letter_code
_entity_poly.pdbx_strand_id
1 'polypeptide(L)'
;MSVRRVFSAVLVGGLVLGLSMIGWAQVDSSRIDEVIKKSVLGAQDFEIIDAYVADAIGRLVRTIDFTEVARTRASIVGHQSAQAQYAQRFSEACLREITKGFDYANHEISDPQRRFKVHANLLILINELNDPRLIDVSIRMISHEAGAVRYWAVRAATSSALWEKLGQDQAVAASTARKILDACNQTAQSSSAEILNLMAQFAGRFDTPQALELLGRIADVRIKSYADWEVKYEIVDAGLLKVMGSKIAAGASGAQLARPFAQLYSFAIQRYIRGTQSNVLKGLSRNYLAAVLLETEEQCLGKLLGGTQTGIRRALEANDLNALQAEHDRLLGGPSGKGVLAVKFGFTYANNGAAPLALSDPRPDKTVVEPALPVETAESVEPAQP
;
A
#
# COMPACT_ATOMS: atom_id res chain seq x y z
N MET A 1 18.53 -52.25 41.19
CA MET A 1 17.22 -51.98 40.56
C MET A 1 17.32 -50.70 39.74
N SER A 2 17.61 -50.85 38.44
CA SER A 2 17.82 -49.76 37.48
C SER A 2 17.09 -50.12 36.18
N VAL A 3 15.77 -50.04 36.19
CA VAL A 3 14.95 -50.17 34.96
C VAL A 3 13.70 -49.31 35.14
N ARG A 4 13.83 -47.99 35.07
CA ARG A 4 12.66 -47.09 34.89
C ARG A 4 12.93 -45.72 34.28
N ARG A 5 14.17 -45.40 33.87
CA ARG A 5 14.54 -44.11 33.26
C ARG A 5 14.94 -44.18 31.78
N VAL A 6 14.79 -45.34 31.13
CA VAL A 6 15.20 -45.50 29.72
C VAL A 6 14.05 -45.28 28.73
N PHE A 7 12.79 -45.34 29.16
CA PHE A 7 11.65 -45.28 28.23
C PHE A 7 11.08 -43.88 27.95
N SER A 8 11.43 -42.84 28.72
CA SER A 8 10.95 -41.47 28.46
C SER A 8 11.90 -40.62 27.61
N ALA A 9 13.15 -41.05 27.41
CA ALA A 9 14.10 -40.34 26.56
C ALA A 9 13.95 -40.68 25.06
N VAL A 10 13.45 -41.88 24.74
CA VAL A 10 13.30 -42.34 23.34
C VAL A 10 12.06 -41.73 22.67
N LEU A 11 11.00 -41.41 23.42
CA LEU A 11 9.78 -40.81 22.88
C LEU A 11 9.90 -39.30 22.65
N VAL A 12 10.68 -38.58 23.46
CA VAL A 12 10.98 -37.15 23.22
C VAL A 12 12.09 -37.00 22.17
N GLY A 13 13.07 -37.90 22.12
CA GLY A 13 14.06 -37.95 21.04
C GLY A 13 13.45 -38.25 19.67
N GLY A 14 12.46 -39.14 19.60
CA GLY A 14 11.75 -39.47 18.35
C GLY A 14 10.86 -38.33 17.83
N LEU A 15 10.24 -37.54 18.73
CA LEU A 15 9.39 -36.41 18.33
C LEU A 15 10.21 -35.17 17.92
N VAL A 16 11.37 -34.94 18.55
CA VAL A 16 12.30 -33.86 18.16
C VAL A 16 13.05 -34.20 16.87
N LEU A 17 13.28 -35.49 16.58
CA LEU A 17 13.87 -35.91 15.30
C LEU A 17 12.90 -35.83 14.12
N GLY A 18 11.58 -35.87 14.35
CA GLY A 18 10.57 -35.62 13.31
C GLY A 18 10.53 -34.17 12.81
N LEU A 19 10.94 -33.22 13.66
CA LEU A 19 11.04 -31.79 13.32
C LEU A 19 12.46 -31.36 12.91
N SER A 20 13.47 -32.22 13.12
CA SER A 20 14.88 -31.94 12.80
C SER A 20 15.36 -32.62 11.51
N MET A 21 14.52 -33.40 10.83
CA MET A 21 14.79 -33.96 9.50
C MET A 21 14.25 -33.09 8.35
N ILE A 22 14.10 -31.77 8.54
CA ILE A 22 14.23 -30.85 7.41
C ILE A 22 15.72 -30.63 7.22
N GLY A 23 16.38 -31.68 6.76
CA GLY A 23 17.76 -31.64 6.33
C GLY A 23 17.93 -30.54 5.29
N TRP A 24 19.17 -30.10 5.13
CA TRP A 24 19.64 -29.25 4.04
C TRP A 24 19.54 -29.98 2.68
N ALA A 25 18.43 -30.65 2.40
CA ALA A 25 18.05 -31.01 1.06
C ALA A 25 17.54 -29.73 0.44
N GLN A 26 18.45 -29.01 -0.22
CA GLN A 26 18.07 -28.24 -1.40
C GLN A 26 17.21 -29.21 -2.21
N VAL A 27 15.88 -29.08 -2.17
CA VAL A 27 15.01 -29.91 -3.01
C VAL A 27 15.54 -29.67 -4.41
N ASP A 28 16.09 -30.73 -5.00
CA ASP A 28 16.71 -30.68 -6.31
C ASP A 28 15.66 -30.12 -7.26
N SER A 29 15.87 -28.89 -7.71
CA SER A 29 14.88 -28.18 -8.53
C SER A 29 14.62 -28.94 -9.83
N SER A 30 15.53 -29.82 -10.23
CA SER A 30 15.35 -30.74 -11.35
C SER A 30 14.05 -31.55 -11.25
N ARG A 31 13.65 -31.98 -10.04
CA ARG A 31 12.45 -32.82 -9.87
C ARG A 31 11.18 -32.03 -10.10
N ILE A 32 11.12 -30.80 -9.61
CA ILE A 32 9.96 -29.93 -9.87
C ILE A 32 9.95 -29.46 -11.32
N ASP A 33 11.12 -29.24 -11.93
CA ASP A 33 11.29 -28.92 -13.35
C ASP A 33 10.84 -30.06 -14.28
N GLU A 34 10.92 -31.31 -13.84
CA GLU A 34 10.36 -32.46 -14.56
C GLU A 34 8.84 -32.55 -14.38
N VAL A 35 8.34 -32.37 -13.16
CA VAL A 35 6.92 -32.44 -12.84
C VAL A 35 6.12 -31.35 -13.56
N ILE A 36 6.63 -30.11 -13.61
CA ILE A 36 5.95 -28.98 -14.25
C ILE A 36 5.73 -29.17 -15.77
N LYS A 37 6.54 -30.02 -16.41
CA LYS A 37 6.45 -30.34 -17.84
C LYS A 37 5.44 -31.44 -18.16
N LYS A 38 4.95 -32.17 -17.16
CA LYS A 38 4.00 -33.28 -17.36
C LYS A 38 2.60 -32.75 -17.69
N SER A 39 1.92 -33.43 -18.62
CA SER A 39 0.54 -33.12 -18.98
C SER A 39 -0.47 -33.68 -17.98
N VAL A 40 -0.15 -34.81 -17.34
CA VAL A 40 -0.96 -35.50 -16.33
C VAL A 40 -0.07 -35.83 -15.14
N LEU A 41 -0.57 -35.55 -13.93
CA LEU A 41 0.15 -35.73 -12.68
C LEU A 41 -0.42 -36.91 -11.87
N GLY A 42 0.48 -37.72 -11.33
CA GLY A 42 0.16 -38.77 -10.37
C GLY A 42 0.37 -38.33 -8.91
N ALA A 43 0.05 -39.21 -7.96
CA ALA A 43 0.22 -38.93 -6.53
C ALA A 43 1.67 -38.55 -6.16
N GLN A 44 2.65 -39.24 -6.72
CA GLN A 44 4.06 -38.95 -6.49
C GLN A 44 4.48 -37.56 -7.01
N ASP A 45 3.84 -37.08 -8.09
CA ASP A 45 4.10 -35.74 -8.62
C ASP A 45 3.56 -34.66 -7.68
N PHE A 46 2.38 -34.90 -7.08
CA PHE A 46 1.83 -34.00 -6.07
C PHE A 46 2.72 -33.91 -4.82
N GLU A 47 3.29 -35.03 -4.37
CA GLU A 47 4.24 -35.03 -3.26
C GLU A 47 5.52 -34.23 -3.58
N ILE A 48 6.01 -34.29 -4.82
CA ILE A 48 7.16 -33.48 -5.26
C ILE A 48 6.81 -31.99 -5.20
N ILE A 49 5.62 -31.61 -5.68
CA ILE A 49 5.14 -30.22 -5.61
C ILE A 49 5.06 -29.75 -4.15
N ASP A 50 4.43 -30.55 -3.28
CA ASP A 50 4.29 -30.20 -1.86
C ASP A 50 5.64 -30.06 -1.16
N ALA A 51 6.57 -31.00 -1.41
CA ALA A 51 7.90 -30.98 -0.82
C ALA A 51 8.72 -29.77 -1.28
N TYR A 52 8.66 -29.45 -2.57
CA TYR A 52 9.31 -28.25 -3.13
C TYR A 52 8.78 -26.98 -2.46
N VAL A 53 7.47 -26.80 -2.41
CA VAL A 53 6.85 -25.60 -1.85
C VAL A 53 7.13 -25.47 -0.34
N ALA A 54 7.04 -26.57 0.41
CA ALA A 54 7.36 -26.58 1.84
C ALA A 54 8.82 -26.23 2.12
N ASP A 55 9.76 -26.79 1.35
CA ASP A 55 11.18 -26.46 1.50
C ASP A 55 11.46 -25.00 1.11
N ALA A 56 10.96 -24.53 -0.03
CA ALA A 56 11.22 -23.18 -0.52
C ALA A 56 10.65 -22.10 0.42
N ILE A 57 9.40 -22.24 0.87
CA ILE A 57 8.82 -21.31 1.85
C ILE A 57 9.47 -21.47 3.22
N GLY A 58 9.80 -22.70 3.62
CA GLY A 58 10.54 -22.96 4.85
C GLY A 58 11.92 -22.28 4.85
N ARG A 59 12.61 -22.23 3.70
CA ARG A 59 13.84 -21.45 3.52
C ARG A 59 13.56 -19.95 3.63
N LEU A 60 12.53 -19.44 2.95
CA LEU A 60 12.15 -18.02 3.03
C LEU A 60 11.94 -17.53 4.47
N VAL A 61 11.33 -18.37 5.32
CA VAL A 61 11.04 -18.04 6.73
C VAL A 61 12.29 -18.15 7.63
N ARG A 62 13.24 -19.03 7.29
CA ARG A 62 14.45 -19.27 8.11
C ARG A 62 15.61 -18.34 7.73
N THR A 63 15.70 -17.93 6.48
CA THR A 63 16.83 -17.16 5.95
C THR A 63 16.78 -15.69 6.37
N ILE A 64 17.93 -15.15 6.76
CA ILE A 64 18.10 -13.74 7.16
C ILE A 64 18.66 -12.90 6.00
N ASP A 65 19.45 -13.51 5.12
CA ASP A 65 20.06 -12.86 3.96
C ASP A 65 19.01 -12.45 2.91
N PHE A 66 18.98 -11.17 2.57
CA PHE A 66 17.98 -10.62 1.64
C PHE A 66 18.15 -11.12 0.21
N THR A 67 19.38 -11.41 -0.23
CA THR A 67 19.67 -11.89 -1.59
C THR A 67 19.12 -13.30 -1.78
N GLU A 68 19.38 -14.18 -0.82
CA GLU A 68 18.86 -15.56 -0.83
C GLU A 68 17.33 -15.60 -0.69
N VAL A 69 16.75 -14.72 0.12
CA VAL A 69 15.29 -14.57 0.20
C VAL A 69 14.71 -14.14 -1.16
N ALA A 70 15.31 -13.14 -1.82
CA ALA A 70 14.86 -12.69 -3.13
C ALA A 70 14.98 -13.80 -4.19
N ARG A 71 16.10 -14.54 -4.20
CA ARG A 71 16.31 -15.67 -5.12
C ARG A 71 15.31 -16.80 -4.87
N THR A 72 15.00 -17.08 -3.61
CA THR A 72 13.99 -18.07 -3.22
C THR A 72 12.60 -17.68 -3.69
N ARG A 73 12.19 -16.41 -3.51
CA ARG A 73 10.91 -15.91 -4.04
C ARG A 73 10.84 -16.05 -5.56
N ALA A 74 11.88 -15.58 -6.26
CA ALA A 74 11.94 -15.69 -7.72
C ALA A 74 11.85 -17.14 -8.20
N SER A 75 12.47 -18.08 -7.46
CA SER A 75 12.33 -19.51 -7.73
C SER A 75 10.87 -19.95 -7.58
N ILE A 76 10.21 -19.67 -6.45
CA ILE A 76 8.81 -20.08 -6.22
C ILE A 76 7.90 -19.52 -7.32
N VAL A 77 8.03 -18.23 -7.65
CA VAL A 77 7.22 -17.57 -8.68
C VAL A 77 7.51 -18.15 -10.07
N GLY A 78 8.77 -18.44 -10.38
CA GLY A 78 9.18 -19.04 -11.65
C GLY A 78 8.65 -20.45 -11.89
N HIS A 79 8.20 -21.14 -10.84
CA HIS A 79 7.60 -22.48 -10.94
C HIS A 79 6.06 -22.45 -10.98
N GLN A 80 5.44 -21.29 -11.20
CA GLN A 80 4.02 -21.24 -11.56
C GLN A 80 3.79 -21.85 -12.95
N SER A 81 2.68 -22.58 -13.11
CA SER A 81 2.27 -23.19 -14.39
C SER A 81 0.80 -22.91 -14.65
N ALA A 82 0.42 -22.90 -15.93
CA ALA A 82 -0.97 -22.85 -16.37
C ALA A 82 -1.62 -24.25 -16.47
N GLN A 83 -0.84 -25.34 -16.34
CA GLN A 83 -1.38 -26.70 -16.34
C GLN A 83 -2.28 -26.90 -15.12
N ALA A 84 -3.53 -27.33 -15.32
CA ALA A 84 -4.57 -27.23 -14.30
C ALA A 84 -4.29 -28.01 -13.00
N GLN A 85 -3.84 -29.28 -13.10
CA GLN A 85 -3.57 -30.12 -11.92
C GLN A 85 -2.39 -29.57 -11.10
N TYR A 86 -1.32 -29.16 -11.78
CA TYR A 86 -0.14 -28.55 -11.20
C TYR A 86 -0.51 -27.21 -10.56
N ALA A 87 -1.16 -26.32 -11.29
CA ALA A 87 -1.54 -24.98 -10.82
C ALA A 87 -2.42 -25.05 -9.57
N GLN A 88 -3.37 -26.00 -9.56
CA GLN A 88 -4.20 -26.24 -8.40
C GLN A 88 -3.36 -26.71 -7.20
N ARG A 89 -2.58 -27.78 -7.36
CA ARG A 89 -1.80 -28.37 -6.26
C ARG A 89 -0.72 -27.44 -5.73
N PHE A 90 0.02 -26.79 -6.64
CA PHE A 90 1.09 -25.85 -6.31
C PHE A 90 0.57 -24.72 -5.43
N SER A 91 -0.57 -24.15 -5.79
CA SER A 91 -1.13 -23.06 -5.00
C SER A 91 -1.81 -23.52 -3.71
N GLU A 92 -2.44 -24.71 -3.67
CA GLU A 92 -2.89 -25.30 -2.40
C GLU A 92 -1.71 -25.49 -1.43
N ALA A 93 -0.56 -25.93 -1.96
CA ALA A 93 0.68 -26.01 -1.19
C ALA A 93 1.16 -24.62 -0.76
N CYS A 94 1.19 -23.63 -1.65
CA CYS A 94 1.61 -22.27 -1.29
C CYS A 94 0.72 -21.68 -0.20
N LEU A 95 -0.61 -21.79 -0.31
CA LEU A 95 -1.55 -21.33 0.72
C LEU A 95 -1.24 -21.95 2.07
N ARG A 96 -1.09 -23.28 2.10
CA ARG A 96 -0.82 -24.02 3.33
C ARG A 96 0.50 -23.59 3.97
N GLU A 97 1.58 -23.55 3.21
CA GLU A 97 2.92 -23.28 3.74
C GLU A 97 3.15 -21.79 4.04
N ILE A 98 2.55 -20.86 3.28
CA ILE A 98 2.55 -19.43 3.61
C ILE A 98 1.79 -19.19 4.91
N THR A 99 0.62 -19.82 5.09
CA THR A 99 -0.16 -19.70 6.33
C THR A 99 0.64 -20.18 7.53
N LYS A 100 1.27 -21.36 7.43
CA LYS A 100 2.20 -21.86 8.46
C LYS A 100 3.36 -20.90 8.71
N GLY A 101 3.89 -20.26 7.67
CA GLY A 101 4.95 -19.25 7.78
C GLY A 101 4.54 -18.05 8.62
N PHE A 102 3.31 -17.53 8.42
CA PHE A 102 2.75 -16.48 9.28
C PHE A 102 2.51 -16.97 10.71
N ASP A 103 1.96 -18.17 10.89
CA ASP A 103 1.73 -18.74 12.22
C ASP A 103 3.05 -18.90 12.98
N TYR A 104 4.10 -19.40 12.34
CA TYR A 104 5.44 -19.48 12.91
C TYR A 104 5.98 -18.09 13.26
N ALA A 105 5.85 -17.10 12.36
CA ALA A 105 6.30 -15.75 12.63
C ALA A 105 5.60 -15.10 13.83
N ASN A 106 4.30 -15.36 13.99
CA ASN A 106 3.50 -14.80 15.08
C ASN A 106 3.77 -15.45 16.44
N HIS A 107 4.01 -16.75 16.48
CA HIS A 107 4.06 -17.51 17.75
C HIS A 107 5.47 -17.92 18.18
N GLU A 108 6.38 -18.14 17.22
CA GLU A 108 7.70 -18.74 17.50
C GLU A 108 8.86 -17.74 17.39
N ILE A 109 8.68 -16.63 16.65
CA ILE A 109 9.73 -15.61 16.49
C ILE A 109 9.55 -14.51 17.55
N SER A 110 10.42 -14.56 18.57
CA SER A 110 10.46 -13.54 19.62
C SER A 110 11.11 -12.22 19.17
N ASP A 111 12.09 -12.27 18.26
CA ASP A 111 12.78 -11.08 17.76
C ASP A 111 11.88 -10.26 16.81
N PRO A 112 11.52 -9.01 17.15
CA PRO A 112 10.64 -8.19 16.31
C PRO A 112 11.18 -7.91 14.92
N GLN A 113 12.51 -7.74 14.77
CA GLN A 113 13.11 -7.44 13.47
C GLN A 113 13.03 -8.64 12.52
N ARG A 114 13.38 -9.83 13.02
CA ARG A 114 13.22 -11.08 12.26
C ARG A 114 11.76 -11.35 11.91
N ARG A 115 10.84 -11.15 12.85
CA ARG A 115 9.39 -11.31 12.60
C ARG A 115 8.91 -10.37 11.50
N PHE A 116 9.31 -9.10 11.57
CA PHE A 116 9.04 -8.11 10.52
C PHE A 116 9.53 -8.57 9.14
N LYS A 117 10.79 -9.03 9.05
CA LYS A 117 11.37 -9.51 7.77
C LYS A 117 10.57 -10.68 7.21
N VAL A 118 10.21 -11.66 8.04
CA VAL A 118 9.40 -12.80 7.61
C VAL A 118 8.02 -12.36 7.10
N HIS A 119 7.30 -11.50 7.84
CA HIS A 119 6.02 -10.97 7.40
C HIS A 119 6.11 -10.23 6.06
N ALA A 120 7.08 -9.33 5.92
CA ALA A 120 7.28 -8.58 4.68
C ALA A 120 7.57 -9.52 3.50
N ASN A 121 8.47 -10.49 3.68
CA ASN A 121 8.86 -11.42 2.61
C ASN A 121 7.71 -12.35 2.18
N LEU A 122 6.90 -12.82 3.13
CA LEU A 122 5.70 -13.62 2.81
C LEU A 122 4.64 -12.79 2.07
N LEU A 123 4.43 -11.53 2.45
CA LEU A 123 3.49 -10.65 1.73
C LEU A 123 3.99 -10.27 0.33
N ILE A 124 5.29 -10.06 0.15
CA ILE A 124 5.88 -9.87 -1.19
C ILE A 124 5.61 -11.11 -2.05
N LEU A 125 5.85 -12.31 -1.51
CA LEU A 125 5.57 -13.56 -2.21
C LEU A 125 4.07 -13.68 -2.58
N ILE A 126 3.15 -13.36 -1.67
CA ILE A 126 1.72 -13.34 -1.97
C ILE A 126 1.41 -12.39 -3.14
N ASN A 127 1.98 -11.18 -3.11
CA ASN A 127 1.81 -10.18 -4.16
C ASN A 127 2.34 -10.68 -5.52
N GLU A 128 3.46 -11.41 -5.54
CA GLU A 128 4.05 -11.95 -6.77
C GLU A 128 3.26 -13.15 -7.32
N LEU A 129 2.78 -14.04 -6.44
CA LEU A 129 1.97 -15.21 -6.83
C LEU A 129 0.62 -14.82 -7.45
N ASN A 130 0.05 -13.68 -7.05
CA ASN A 130 -1.25 -13.20 -7.50
C ASN A 130 -2.34 -14.30 -7.43
N ASP A 131 -2.38 -15.05 -6.32
CA ASP A 131 -3.39 -16.10 -6.13
C ASP A 131 -4.57 -15.60 -5.29
N PRO A 132 -5.81 -15.61 -5.83
CA PRO A 132 -7.03 -15.26 -5.10
C PRO A 132 -7.19 -15.92 -3.73
N ARG A 133 -6.72 -17.16 -3.56
CA ARG A 133 -6.85 -17.91 -2.31
C ARG A 133 -6.01 -17.33 -1.16
N LEU A 134 -4.96 -16.57 -1.48
CA LEU A 134 -4.09 -15.95 -0.48
C LEU A 134 -4.62 -14.60 0.02
N ILE A 135 -5.68 -14.06 -0.59
CA ILE A 135 -6.09 -12.67 -0.32
C ILE A 135 -6.54 -12.44 1.12
N ASP A 136 -7.23 -13.40 1.73
CA ASP A 136 -7.69 -13.29 3.11
C ASP A 136 -6.49 -13.22 4.09
N VAL A 137 -5.33 -13.77 3.71
CA VAL A 137 -4.08 -13.61 4.48
C VAL A 137 -3.61 -12.16 4.42
N SER A 138 -3.56 -11.56 3.23
CA SER A 138 -3.18 -10.16 3.06
C SER A 138 -4.14 -9.21 3.77
N ILE A 139 -5.45 -9.45 3.70
CA ILE A 139 -6.48 -8.62 4.35
C ILE A 139 -6.25 -8.56 5.87
N ARG A 140 -5.97 -9.70 6.51
CA ARG A 140 -5.66 -9.74 7.95
C ARG A 140 -4.42 -8.93 8.34
N MET A 141 -3.49 -8.75 7.41
CA MET A 141 -2.24 -8.02 7.65
C MET A 141 -2.35 -6.50 7.38
N ILE A 142 -3.50 -6.01 6.87
CA ILE A 142 -3.71 -4.57 6.65
C ILE A 142 -3.69 -3.79 7.97
N SER A 143 -4.17 -4.37 9.07
CA SER A 143 -4.15 -3.71 10.38
C SER A 143 -2.81 -3.84 11.13
N HIS A 144 -1.77 -4.40 10.50
CA HIS A 144 -0.49 -4.63 11.17
C HIS A 144 0.17 -3.30 11.59
N GLU A 145 0.82 -3.29 12.76
CA GLU A 145 1.43 -2.09 13.35
C GLU A 145 2.60 -1.55 12.53
N ALA A 146 3.46 -2.43 12.02
CA ALA A 146 4.60 -2.05 11.19
C ALA A 146 4.15 -1.58 9.80
N GLY A 147 4.47 -0.33 9.47
CA GLY A 147 4.05 0.33 8.23
C GLY A 147 4.45 -0.42 6.95
N ALA A 148 5.66 -0.96 6.88
CA ALA A 148 6.09 -1.72 5.69
C ALA A 148 5.36 -3.07 5.51
N VAL A 149 4.97 -3.73 6.60
CA VAL A 149 4.11 -4.94 6.52
C VAL A 149 2.73 -4.54 5.99
N ARG A 150 2.15 -3.46 6.54
CA ARG A 150 0.88 -2.92 6.06
C ARG A 150 0.92 -2.51 4.59
N TYR A 151 2.01 -1.87 4.16
CA TYR A 151 2.23 -1.49 2.75
C TYR A 151 2.13 -2.71 1.83
N TRP A 152 2.88 -3.78 2.14
CA TRP A 152 2.84 -5.00 1.34
C TRP A 152 1.50 -5.72 1.43
N ALA A 153 0.82 -5.67 2.58
CA ALA A 153 -0.52 -6.24 2.74
C ALA A 153 -1.55 -5.57 1.83
N VAL A 154 -1.57 -4.23 1.82
CA VAL A 154 -2.46 -3.45 0.95
C VAL A 154 -2.08 -3.66 -0.51
N ARG A 155 -0.78 -3.63 -0.86
CA ARG A 155 -0.31 -3.86 -2.23
C ARG A 155 -0.71 -5.24 -2.75
N ALA A 156 -0.50 -6.29 -1.96
CA ALA A 156 -0.91 -7.66 -2.30
C ALA A 156 -2.42 -7.77 -2.49
N ALA A 157 -3.23 -7.18 -1.60
CA ALA A 157 -4.69 -7.25 -1.67
C ALA A 157 -5.31 -6.42 -2.82
N THR A 158 -4.58 -5.45 -3.37
CA THR A 158 -5.10 -4.47 -4.35
C THR A 158 -4.43 -4.53 -5.72
N SER A 159 -3.51 -5.48 -5.93
CA SER A 159 -2.74 -5.63 -7.16
C SER A 159 -3.65 -5.84 -8.38
N SER A 160 -3.35 -5.22 -9.52
CA SER A 160 -4.18 -5.35 -10.72
C SER A 160 -4.26 -6.81 -11.20
N ALA A 161 -3.13 -7.51 -11.22
CA ALA A 161 -3.05 -8.90 -11.66
C ALA A 161 -3.88 -9.87 -10.80
N LEU A 162 -4.00 -9.63 -9.49
CA LEU A 162 -4.92 -10.38 -8.64
C LEU A 162 -6.38 -10.10 -9.01
N TRP A 163 -6.72 -8.83 -9.24
CA TRP A 163 -8.08 -8.39 -9.53
C TRP A 163 -8.57 -8.80 -10.92
N GLU A 164 -7.66 -8.99 -11.88
CA GLU A 164 -7.98 -9.61 -13.18
C GLU A 164 -8.50 -11.04 -13.02
N LYS A 165 -7.94 -11.81 -12.07
CA LYS A 165 -8.40 -13.18 -11.77
C LYS A 165 -9.69 -13.18 -10.95
N LEU A 166 -9.78 -12.33 -9.92
CA LEU A 166 -10.97 -12.23 -9.07
C LEU A 166 -12.20 -11.74 -9.83
N GLY A 167 -12.01 -10.85 -10.81
CA GLY A 167 -13.10 -10.26 -11.60
C GLY A 167 -13.89 -11.26 -12.45
N GLN A 168 -13.43 -12.51 -12.58
CA GLN A 168 -14.16 -13.59 -13.22
C GLN A 168 -15.44 -13.99 -12.45
N ASP A 169 -15.45 -13.81 -11.13
CA ASP A 169 -16.63 -13.97 -10.28
C ASP A 169 -16.97 -12.63 -9.62
N GLN A 170 -18.00 -11.97 -10.14
CA GLN A 170 -18.45 -10.66 -9.68
C GLN A 170 -18.91 -10.67 -8.21
N ALA A 171 -19.53 -11.76 -7.74
CA ALA A 171 -20.01 -11.85 -6.36
C ALA A 171 -18.83 -11.98 -5.39
N VAL A 172 -17.86 -12.83 -5.72
CA VAL A 172 -16.62 -12.98 -4.95
C VAL A 172 -15.82 -11.69 -4.95
N ALA A 173 -15.65 -11.04 -6.11
CA ALA A 173 -14.95 -9.77 -6.25
C ALA A 173 -15.59 -8.66 -5.39
N ALA A 174 -16.93 -8.52 -5.43
CA ALA A 174 -17.63 -7.53 -4.63
C ALA A 174 -17.52 -7.78 -3.12
N SER A 175 -17.65 -9.04 -2.68
CA SER A 175 -17.50 -9.40 -1.26
C SER A 175 -16.07 -9.15 -0.76
N THR A 176 -15.08 -9.46 -1.58
CA THR A 176 -13.65 -9.27 -1.30
C THR A 176 -13.28 -7.78 -1.27
N ALA A 177 -13.82 -6.98 -2.18
CA ALA A 177 -13.64 -5.53 -2.19
C ALA A 177 -14.12 -4.92 -0.88
N ARG A 178 -15.30 -5.34 -0.39
CA ARG A 178 -15.86 -4.86 0.87
C ARG A 178 -14.92 -5.16 2.05
N LYS A 179 -14.43 -6.40 2.18
CA LYS A 179 -13.47 -6.77 3.24
C LYS A 179 -12.21 -5.87 3.23
N ILE A 180 -11.66 -5.60 2.04
CA ILE A 180 -10.48 -4.74 1.90
C ILE A 180 -10.81 -3.30 2.27
N LEU A 181 -11.92 -2.74 1.78
CA LEU A 181 -12.35 -1.38 2.10
C LEU A 181 -12.55 -1.20 3.61
N ASP A 182 -13.18 -2.18 4.28
CA ASP A 182 -13.40 -2.17 5.72
C ASP A 182 -12.07 -2.20 6.49
N ALA A 183 -11.14 -3.09 6.12
CA ALA A 183 -9.81 -3.17 6.73
C ALA A 183 -9.00 -1.87 6.53
N CYS A 184 -9.05 -1.29 5.33
CA CYS A 184 -8.40 -0.02 5.02
C CYS A 184 -8.98 1.14 5.83
N ASN A 185 -10.32 1.21 5.96
CA ASN A 185 -11.00 2.23 6.76
C ASN A 185 -10.57 2.24 8.23
N GLN A 186 -10.35 1.05 8.81
CA GLN A 186 -9.93 0.92 10.20
C GLN A 186 -8.50 1.39 10.44
N THR A 187 -7.61 1.27 9.44
CA THR A 187 -6.19 1.59 9.60
C THR A 187 -5.74 2.90 8.94
N ALA A 188 -6.59 3.59 8.18
CA ALA A 188 -6.23 4.79 7.44
C ALA A 188 -5.55 5.85 8.35
N GLN A 189 -6.07 6.05 9.57
CA GLN A 189 -5.60 7.09 10.50
C GLN A 189 -4.12 6.97 10.88
N SER A 190 -3.57 5.75 10.91
CA SER A 190 -2.18 5.46 11.31
C SER A 190 -1.28 5.11 10.13
N SER A 191 -1.75 5.30 8.89
CA SER A 191 -1.05 4.87 7.67
C SER A 191 -0.19 5.98 7.08
N SER A 192 0.92 5.59 6.44
CA SER A 192 1.80 6.53 5.73
C SER A 192 1.16 7.04 4.43
N ALA A 193 1.73 8.10 3.87
CA ALA A 193 1.24 8.74 2.63
C ALA A 193 1.14 7.74 1.46
N GLU A 194 2.12 6.85 1.32
CA GLU A 194 2.20 5.83 0.28
C GLU A 194 1.11 4.77 0.44
N ILE A 195 0.84 4.35 1.69
CA ILE A 195 -0.22 3.38 1.99
C ILE A 195 -1.58 4.00 1.71
N LEU A 196 -1.80 5.26 2.14
CA LEU A 196 -3.02 6.01 1.86
C LEU A 196 -3.27 6.14 0.35
N ASN A 197 -2.21 6.36 -0.45
CA ASN A 197 -2.32 6.40 -1.90
C ASN A 197 -2.79 5.07 -2.49
N LEU A 198 -2.23 3.94 -2.04
CA LEU A 198 -2.68 2.61 -2.48
C LEU A 198 -4.17 2.38 -2.13
N MET A 199 -4.57 2.75 -0.91
CA MET A 199 -5.96 2.66 -0.47
C MET A 199 -6.89 3.53 -1.33
N ALA A 200 -6.49 4.77 -1.62
CA ALA A 200 -7.26 5.69 -2.44
C ALA A 200 -7.42 5.21 -3.89
N GLN A 201 -6.35 4.70 -4.51
CA GLN A 201 -6.41 4.13 -5.85
C GLN A 201 -7.33 2.91 -5.91
N PHE A 202 -7.29 2.06 -4.89
CA PHE A 202 -8.19 0.91 -4.80
C PHE A 202 -9.65 1.34 -4.62
N ALA A 203 -9.92 2.25 -3.66
CA ALA A 203 -11.26 2.79 -3.43
C ALA A 203 -11.83 3.48 -4.68
N GLY A 204 -10.98 4.15 -5.46
CA GLY A 204 -11.34 4.79 -6.71
C GLY A 204 -11.97 3.84 -7.76
N ARG A 205 -11.75 2.53 -7.65
CA ARG A 205 -12.32 1.53 -8.57
C ARG A 205 -13.80 1.23 -8.33
N PHE A 206 -14.35 1.65 -7.18
CA PHE A 206 -15.71 1.27 -6.76
C PHE A 206 -16.60 2.49 -6.54
N ASP A 207 -17.86 2.38 -6.93
CA ASP A 207 -18.90 3.40 -6.70
C ASP A 207 -19.83 2.99 -5.55
N THR A 208 -19.23 2.68 -4.40
CA THR A 208 -19.95 2.25 -3.19
C THR A 208 -19.82 3.29 -2.07
N PRO A 209 -20.80 3.40 -1.15
CA PRO A 209 -20.69 4.29 0.01
C PRO A 209 -19.41 4.07 0.82
N GLN A 210 -18.98 2.82 1.01
CA GLN A 210 -17.77 2.46 1.75
C GLN A 210 -16.50 2.97 1.08
N ALA A 211 -16.43 2.91 -0.26
CA ALA A 211 -15.29 3.44 -1.00
C ALA A 211 -15.20 4.97 -0.90
N LEU A 212 -16.35 5.65 -0.97
CA LEU A 212 -16.41 7.09 -0.80
C LEU A 212 -16.09 7.52 0.64
N GLU A 213 -16.54 6.77 1.64
CA GLU A 213 -16.16 6.98 3.04
C GLU A 213 -14.63 6.88 3.22
N LEU A 214 -14.01 5.85 2.65
CA LEU A 214 -12.56 5.67 2.72
C LEU A 214 -11.81 6.84 2.06
N LEU A 215 -12.25 7.30 0.88
CA LEU A 215 -11.65 8.47 0.22
C LEU A 215 -11.78 9.74 1.08
N GLY A 216 -12.95 9.97 1.69
CA GLY A 216 -13.16 11.08 2.62
C GLY A 216 -12.23 11.00 3.83
N ARG A 217 -12.14 9.83 4.46
CA ARG A 217 -11.26 9.58 5.62
C ARG A 217 -9.79 9.80 5.28
N ILE A 218 -9.33 9.31 4.12
CA ILE A 218 -7.96 9.53 3.66
C ILE A 218 -7.69 11.03 3.48
N ALA A 219 -8.63 11.77 2.87
CA ALA A 219 -8.52 13.22 2.73
C ALA A 219 -8.44 13.92 4.10
N ASP A 220 -9.25 13.52 5.08
CA ASP A 220 -9.21 14.08 6.43
C ASP A 220 -7.86 13.85 7.14
N VAL A 221 -7.27 12.65 6.99
CA VAL A 221 -5.93 12.34 7.49
C VAL A 221 -4.89 13.28 6.87
N ARG A 222 -4.93 13.47 5.55
CA ARG A 222 -3.99 14.34 4.84
C ARG A 222 -4.21 15.81 5.20
N ILE A 223 -5.45 16.28 5.25
CA ILE A 223 -5.83 17.63 5.70
C ILE A 223 -5.25 17.91 7.08
N LYS A 224 -5.37 16.97 8.02
CA LYS A 224 -4.77 17.10 9.35
C LYS A 224 -3.24 17.20 9.28
N SER A 225 -2.57 16.33 8.51
CA SER A 225 -1.12 16.41 8.32
C SER A 225 -0.66 17.76 7.74
N TYR A 226 -1.44 18.34 6.82
CA TYR A 226 -1.19 19.70 6.32
C TYR A 226 -1.33 20.74 7.43
N ALA A 227 -2.45 20.72 8.17
CA ALA A 227 -2.72 21.65 9.26
C ALA A 227 -1.65 21.61 10.36
N ASP A 228 -1.10 20.42 10.64
CA ASP A 228 -0.06 20.20 11.65
C ASP A 228 1.36 20.50 11.13
N TRP A 229 1.50 20.87 9.85
CA TRP A 229 2.77 21.02 9.11
C TRP A 229 3.61 19.74 8.98
N GLU A 230 3.00 18.57 9.24
CA GLU A 230 3.67 17.26 9.28
C GLU A 230 3.48 16.43 8.00
N VAL A 231 2.84 16.99 6.98
CA VAL A 231 2.68 16.32 5.69
C VAL A 231 4.05 15.96 5.08
N LYS A 232 4.16 14.71 4.63
CA LYS A 232 5.30 14.15 3.91
C LYS A 232 4.81 13.53 2.61
N TYR A 233 5.71 13.48 1.61
CA TYR A 233 5.46 12.95 0.28
C TYR A 233 4.19 13.53 -0.35
N GLU A 234 4.12 14.86 -0.44
CA GLU A 234 2.97 15.60 -0.94
C GLU A 234 2.52 15.14 -2.34
N ILE A 235 3.44 14.62 -3.15
CA ILE A 235 3.15 14.13 -4.51
C ILE A 235 2.02 13.10 -4.55
N VAL A 236 1.81 12.31 -3.49
CA VAL A 236 0.73 11.32 -3.48
C VAL A 236 -0.66 11.96 -3.44
N ASP A 237 -0.76 13.21 -2.99
CA ASP A 237 -2.03 13.93 -2.89
C ASP A 237 -2.60 14.26 -4.28
N ALA A 238 -1.76 14.32 -5.32
CA ALA A 238 -2.21 14.44 -6.70
C ALA A 238 -3.09 13.23 -7.11
N GLY A 239 -2.67 12.02 -6.73
CA GLY A 239 -3.42 10.79 -6.98
C GLY A 239 -4.76 10.76 -6.24
N LEU A 240 -4.76 11.16 -4.96
CA LEU A 240 -5.97 11.26 -4.15
C LEU A 240 -6.96 12.29 -4.72
N LEU A 241 -6.48 13.52 -5.00
CA LEU A 241 -7.29 14.58 -5.59
C LEU A 241 -7.85 14.16 -6.95
N LYS A 242 -7.07 13.47 -7.78
CA LYS A 242 -7.53 12.92 -9.07
C LYS A 242 -8.66 11.92 -8.91
N VAL A 243 -8.53 10.99 -7.96
CA VAL A 243 -9.58 9.99 -7.69
C VAL A 243 -10.85 10.67 -7.19
N MET A 244 -10.74 11.58 -6.20
CA MET A 244 -11.88 12.32 -5.67
C MET A 244 -12.54 13.19 -6.75
N GLY A 245 -11.75 13.94 -7.52
CA GLY A 245 -12.23 14.77 -8.62
C GLY A 245 -12.99 13.98 -9.68
N SER A 246 -12.50 12.78 -10.02
CA SER A 246 -13.19 11.87 -10.95
C SER A 246 -14.53 11.39 -10.39
N LYS A 247 -14.61 11.07 -9.09
CA LYS A 247 -15.86 10.68 -8.42
C LYS A 247 -16.87 11.82 -8.35
N ILE A 248 -16.41 13.04 -8.04
CA ILE A 248 -17.27 14.24 -8.01
C ILE A 248 -17.83 14.51 -9.42
N ALA A 249 -17.00 14.40 -10.46
CA ALA A 249 -17.43 14.61 -11.84
C ALA A 249 -18.44 13.55 -12.33
N ALA A 250 -18.42 12.34 -11.74
CA ALA A 250 -19.35 11.26 -12.07
C ALA A 250 -20.78 11.47 -11.52
N GLY A 251 -21.00 12.44 -10.63
CA GLY A 251 -22.34 12.88 -10.21
C GLY A 251 -22.65 12.72 -8.73
N ALA A 252 -23.94 12.55 -8.41
CA ALA A 252 -24.51 12.81 -7.08
C ALA A 252 -23.86 12.03 -5.92
N SER A 253 -23.45 10.78 -6.14
CA SER A 253 -22.76 9.99 -5.10
C SER A 253 -21.40 10.58 -4.71
N GLY A 254 -20.67 11.16 -5.67
CA GLY A 254 -19.38 11.80 -5.43
C GLY A 254 -19.45 13.21 -4.86
N ALA A 255 -20.62 13.85 -4.85
CA ALA A 255 -20.78 15.23 -4.38
C ALA A 255 -20.32 15.43 -2.92
N GLN A 256 -20.47 14.41 -2.07
CA GLN A 256 -19.99 14.44 -0.68
C GLN A 256 -18.46 14.60 -0.58
N LEU A 257 -17.71 14.23 -1.62
CA LEU A 257 -16.26 14.40 -1.68
C LEU A 257 -15.84 15.82 -2.10
N ALA A 258 -16.76 16.66 -2.59
CA ALA A 258 -16.42 18.00 -3.09
C ALA A 258 -15.82 18.89 -2.00
N ARG A 259 -16.38 18.85 -0.79
CA ARG A 259 -15.86 19.60 0.36
C ARG A 259 -14.46 19.14 0.80
N PRO A 260 -14.20 17.86 1.10
CA PRO A 260 -12.86 17.41 1.47
C PRO A 260 -11.85 17.56 0.32
N PHE A 261 -12.26 17.40 -0.95
CA PHE A 261 -11.42 17.70 -2.11
C PHE A 261 -10.96 19.16 -2.09
N ALA A 262 -11.91 20.09 -1.97
CA ALA A 262 -11.61 21.52 -1.95
C ALA A 262 -10.74 21.91 -0.73
N GLN A 263 -11.01 21.35 0.44
CA GLN A 263 -10.24 21.63 1.64
C GLN A 263 -8.80 21.10 1.54
N LEU A 264 -8.59 19.88 1.03
CA LEU A 264 -7.25 19.33 0.82
C LEU A 264 -6.47 20.14 -0.22
N TYR A 265 -7.11 20.49 -1.34
CA TYR A 265 -6.48 21.29 -2.38
C TYR A 265 -6.13 22.70 -1.89
N SER A 266 -7.01 23.31 -1.08
CA SER A 266 -6.71 24.58 -0.41
C SER A 266 -5.47 24.49 0.46
N PHE A 267 -5.36 23.45 1.29
CA PHE A 267 -4.17 23.25 2.13
C PHE A 267 -2.89 23.07 1.31
N ALA A 268 -2.95 22.36 0.17
CA ALA A 268 -1.81 22.23 -0.74
C ALA A 268 -1.35 23.59 -1.29
N ILE A 269 -2.28 24.44 -1.76
CA ILE A 269 -1.97 25.78 -2.26
C ILE A 269 -1.43 26.67 -1.14
N GLN A 270 -2.11 26.71 0.01
CA GLN A 270 -1.69 27.52 1.15
C GLN A 270 -0.31 27.11 1.66
N ARG A 271 0.01 25.80 1.71
CA ARG A 271 1.34 25.32 2.08
C ARG A 271 2.40 25.75 1.07
N TYR A 272 2.08 25.72 -0.24
CA TYR A 272 3.00 26.20 -1.27
C TYR A 272 3.30 27.71 -1.10
N ILE A 273 2.27 28.54 -0.96
CA ILE A 273 2.40 29.99 -0.80
C ILE A 273 3.18 30.32 0.48
N ARG A 274 2.64 29.90 1.64
CA ARG A 274 3.21 30.24 2.95
C ARG A 274 4.59 29.63 3.14
N GLY A 275 4.78 28.38 2.71
CA GLY A 275 6.06 27.69 2.80
C GLY A 275 7.14 28.34 1.95
N THR A 276 6.79 28.87 0.78
CA THR A 276 7.72 29.61 -0.08
C THR A 276 8.06 30.98 0.54
N GLN A 277 7.06 31.72 1.04
CA GLN A 277 7.26 33.03 1.68
C GLN A 277 8.14 32.94 2.94
N SER A 278 7.91 31.93 3.75
CA SER A 278 8.67 31.67 5.00
C SER A 278 9.99 30.95 4.77
N ASN A 279 10.32 30.60 3.52
CA ASN A 279 11.52 29.83 3.15
C ASN A 279 11.64 28.47 3.87
N VAL A 280 10.50 27.90 4.30
CA VAL A 280 10.39 26.59 4.94
C VAL A 280 10.25 25.48 3.89
N LEU A 281 9.63 25.79 2.74
CA LEU A 281 9.42 24.86 1.64
C LEU A 281 10.55 24.96 0.61
N LYS A 282 11.37 23.92 0.51
CA LYS A 282 12.55 23.85 -0.38
C LYS A 282 12.63 22.51 -1.10
N GLY A 283 13.53 22.44 -2.08
CA GLY A 283 13.95 21.19 -2.73
C GLY A 283 12.78 20.38 -3.27
N LEU A 284 12.79 19.08 -2.97
CA LEU A 284 11.80 18.13 -3.47
C LEU A 284 10.37 18.45 -3.05
N SER A 285 10.15 18.88 -1.79
CA SER A 285 8.80 19.18 -1.29
C SER A 285 8.15 20.34 -2.04
N ARG A 286 8.93 21.38 -2.41
CA ARG A 286 8.44 22.47 -3.26
C ARG A 286 8.01 21.95 -4.64
N ASN A 287 8.83 21.11 -5.27
CA ASN A 287 8.55 20.55 -6.59
C ASN A 287 7.33 19.60 -6.54
N TYR A 288 7.20 18.78 -5.50
CA TYR A 288 6.06 17.92 -5.29
C TYR A 288 4.76 18.69 -5.13
N LEU A 289 4.74 19.75 -4.31
CA LEU A 289 3.56 20.59 -4.20
C LEU A 289 3.22 21.28 -5.53
N ALA A 290 4.21 21.83 -6.23
CA ALA A 290 3.97 22.41 -7.56
C ALA A 290 3.34 21.38 -8.52
N ALA A 291 3.83 20.13 -8.53
CA ALA A 291 3.25 19.05 -9.32
C ALA A 291 1.81 18.73 -8.91
N VAL A 292 1.52 18.64 -7.60
CA VAL A 292 0.14 18.44 -7.09
C VAL A 292 -0.79 19.55 -7.58
N LEU A 293 -0.33 20.80 -7.54
CA LEU A 293 -1.12 21.95 -7.96
C LEU A 293 -1.44 21.90 -9.47
N LEU A 294 -0.43 21.64 -10.29
CA LEU A 294 -0.56 21.53 -11.74
C LEU A 294 -1.40 20.33 -12.18
N GLU A 295 -1.14 19.14 -11.62
CA GLU A 295 -1.89 17.94 -11.95
C GLU A 295 -3.36 18.07 -11.54
N THR A 296 -3.65 18.70 -10.41
CA THR A 296 -5.04 18.93 -9.99
C THR A 296 -5.75 19.91 -10.93
N GLU A 297 -5.09 20.98 -11.36
CA GLU A 297 -5.65 21.92 -12.35
C GLU A 297 -6.01 21.20 -13.65
N GLU A 298 -5.06 20.42 -14.18
CA GLU A 298 -5.18 19.75 -15.47
C GLU A 298 -6.17 18.58 -15.45
N GLN A 299 -6.08 17.71 -14.44
CA GLN A 299 -6.82 16.45 -14.41
C GLN A 299 -8.20 16.56 -13.74
N CYS A 300 -8.38 17.55 -12.86
CA CYS A 300 -9.59 17.69 -12.05
C CYS A 300 -10.38 18.95 -12.40
N LEU A 301 -9.78 20.14 -12.22
CA LEU A 301 -10.54 21.39 -12.25
C LEU A 301 -11.20 21.64 -13.60
N GLY A 302 -10.55 21.27 -14.71
CA GLY A 302 -11.14 21.40 -16.04
C GLY A 302 -12.46 20.64 -16.19
N LYS A 303 -12.49 19.38 -15.72
CA LYS A 303 -13.69 18.54 -15.71
C LYS A 303 -14.75 19.04 -14.74
N LEU A 304 -14.31 19.41 -13.53
CA LEU A 304 -15.20 19.87 -12.48
C LEU A 304 -15.85 21.20 -12.82
N LEU A 305 -15.18 22.11 -13.53
CA LEU A 305 -15.69 23.46 -13.82
C LEU A 305 -16.27 23.60 -15.24
N GLY A 306 -15.99 22.66 -16.15
CA GLY A 306 -16.56 22.65 -17.50
C GLY A 306 -15.77 23.48 -18.51
N GLY A 307 -14.45 23.60 -18.33
CA GLY A 307 -13.58 24.34 -19.24
C GLY A 307 -12.14 24.38 -18.74
N THR A 308 -11.19 24.61 -19.66
CA THR A 308 -9.76 24.63 -19.36
C THR A 308 -9.41 25.64 -18.27
N GLN A 309 -8.69 25.20 -17.24
CA GLN A 309 -8.13 26.04 -16.18
C GLN A 309 -6.62 26.21 -16.43
N THR A 310 -6.10 27.43 -16.27
CA THR A 310 -4.66 27.73 -16.46
C THR A 310 -4.13 28.75 -15.45
N GLY A 311 -4.94 29.16 -14.47
CA GLY A 311 -4.58 30.21 -13.52
C GLY A 311 -3.45 29.77 -12.59
N ILE A 312 -3.51 28.52 -12.11
CA ILE A 312 -2.50 27.94 -11.22
C ILE A 312 -1.18 27.79 -11.97
N ARG A 313 -1.20 27.19 -13.17
CA ARG A 313 -0.01 27.03 -14.01
C ARG A 313 0.67 28.37 -14.29
N ARG A 314 -0.07 29.38 -14.75
CA ARG A 314 0.48 30.71 -15.06
C ARG A 314 1.11 31.35 -13.83
N ALA A 315 0.45 31.27 -12.67
CA ALA A 315 0.99 31.83 -11.44
C ALA A 315 2.29 31.13 -10.99
N LEU A 316 2.37 29.80 -11.12
CA LEU A 316 3.57 29.05 -10.80
C LEU A 316 4.73 29.32 -11.77
N GLU A 317 4.46 29.35 -13.08
CA GLU A 317 5.46 29.66 -14.12
C GLU A 317 6.00 31.08 -14.00
N ALA A 318 5.14 32.05 -13.65
CA ALA A 318 5.54 33.43 -13.38
C ALA A 318 6.18 33.62 -11.99
N ASN A 319 6.18 32.59 -11.14
CA ASN A 319 6.56 32.66 -9.72
C ASN A 319 5.82 33.81 -8.97
N ASP A 320 4.55 34.04 -9.31
CA ASP A 320 3.71 35.08 -8.75
C ASP A 320 2.78 34.48 -7.67
N LEU A 321 3.21 34.61 -6.42
CA LEU A 321 2.45 34.10 -5.27
C LEU A 321 1.15 34.87 -5.03
N ASN A 322 1.05 36.13 -5.46
CA ASN A 322 -0.18 36.91 -5.34
C ASN A 322 -1.21 36.46 -6.37
N ALA A 323 -0.79 36.18 -7.61
CA ALA A 323 -1.66 35.56 -8.61
C ALA A 323 -2.13 34.17 -8.17
N LEU A 324 -1.25 33.39 -7.52
CA LEU A 324 -1.61 32.09 -6.97
C LEU A 324 -2.63 32.21 -5.83
N GLN A 325 -2.49 33.21 -4.96
CA GLN A 325 -3.48 33.50 -3.91
C GLN A 325 -4.82 33.96 -4.50
N ALA A 326 -4.81 34.81 -5.52
CA ALA A 326 -6.03 35.25 -6.19
C ALA A 326 -6.78 34.06 -6.83
N GLU A 327 -6.04 33.13 -7.45
CA GLU A 327 -6.61 31.92 -8.03
C GLU A 327 -7.14 30.96 -6.96
N HIS A 328 -6.44 30.82 -5.83
CA HIS A 328 -6.94 30.12 -4.65
C HIS A 328 -8.30 30.68 -4.22
N ASP A 329 -8.40 32.00 -4.00
CA ASP A 329 -9.62 32.64 -3.51
C ASP A 329 -10.76 32.52 -4.52
N ARG A 330 -10.47 32.61 -5.83
CA ARG A 330 -11.45 32.39 -6.89
C ARG A 330 -12.00 30.96 -6.87
N LEU A 331 -11.12 29.97 -6.79
CA LEU A 331 -11.47 28.55 -6.86
C LEU A 331 -12.20 28.08 -5.60
N LEU A 332 -11.66 28.45 -4.44
CA LEU A 332 -11.95 27.82 -3.17
C LEU A 332 -12.67 28.75 -2.19
N GLY A 333 -12.56 30.06 -2.38
CA GLY A 333 -13.16 31.07 -1.53
C GLY A 333 -12.10 31.79 -0.70
N GLY A 334 -12.44 33.02 -0.30
CA GLY A 334 -11.58 33.91 0.46
C GLY A 334 -12.40 34.95 1.23
N PRO A 335 -11.77 36.03 1.70
CA PRO A 335 -12.47 37.10 2.44
C PRO A 335 -13.65 37.70 1.66
N SER A 336 -13.55 37.70 0.33
CA SER A 336 -14.53 38.29 -0.58
C SER A 336 -15.75 37.42 -0.86
N GLY A 337 -15.78 36.15 -0.41
CA GLY A 337 -16.93 35.27 -0.58
C GLY A 337 -16.58 33.83 -0.97
N LYS A 338 -17.62 33.09 -1.37
CA LYS A 338 -17.53 31.67 -1.74
C LYS A 338 -16.78 31.49 -3.06
N GLY A 339 -15.90 30.50 -3.11
CA GLY A 339 -15.23 30.09 -4.35
C GLY A 339 -16.15 29.36 -5.31
N VAL A 340 -15.74 29.28 -6.58
CA VAL A 340 -16.53 28.65 -7.65
C VAL A 340 -16.84 27.17 -7.38
N LEU A 341 -15.96 26.43 -6.71
CA LEU A 341 -16.21 25.02 -6.37
C LEU A 341 -17.32 24.89 -5.33
N ALA A 342 -17.30 25.71 -4.27
CA ALA A 342 -18.33 25.71 -3.24
C ALA A 342 -19.70 26.07 -3.80
N VAL A 343 -19.75 27.07 -4.70
CA VAL A 343 -20.99 27.46 -5.40
C VAL A 343 -21.49 26.33 -6.30
N LYS A 344 -20.61 25.75 -7.13
CA LYS A 344 -21.00 24.73 -8.12
C LYS A 344 -21.54 23.46 -7.47
N PHE A 345 -20.92 23.03 -6.37
CA PHE A 345 -21.28 21.77 -5.69
C PHE A 345 -22.15 21.99 -4.45
N GLY A 346 -22.59 23.22 -4.19
CA GLY A 346 -23.57 23.52 -3.14
C GLY A 346 -23.10 23.23 -1.71
N PHE A 347 -21.80 23.31 -1.43
CA PHE A 347 -21.26 23.06 -0.09
C PHE A 347 -20.77 24.34 0.60
N THR A 348 -20.62 24.26 1.92
CA THR A 348 -19.92 25.26 2.75
C THR A 348 -18.77 24.59 3.49
N TYR A 349 -17.76 25.38 3.86
CA TYR A 349 -16.68 24.91 4.71
C TYR A 349 -17.13 24.86 6.18
N ALA A 350 -16.24 24.42 7.08
CA ALA A 350 -16.52 24.34 8.50
C ALA A 350 -17.06 25.68 9.06
N ASN A 351 -17.94 25.61 10.06
CA ASN A 351 -18.63 26.76 10.66
C ASN A 351 -19.46 27.60 9.68
N ASN A 352 -20.02 26.98 8.62
CA ASN A 352 -20.75 27.65 7.54
C ASN A 352 -19.92 28.74 6.83
N GLY A 353 -18.59 28.64 6.89
CA GLY A 353 -17.67 29.60 6.30
C GLY A 353 -17.73 29.62 4.77
N ALA A 354 -17.49 30.80 4.20
CA ALA A 354 -17.35 31.00 2.76
C ALA A 354 -15.97 30.58 2.21
N ALA A 355 -14.99 30.40 3.09
CA ALA A 355 -13.60 30.09 2.76
C ALA A 355 -13.14 28.80 3.46
N PRO A 356 -12.16 28.09 2.89
CA PRO A 356 -11.55 26.92 3.51
C PRO A 356 -10.85 27.27 4.82
N LEU A 357 -10.59 26.24 5.64
CA LEU A 357 -9.76 26.41 6.84
C LEU A 357 -8.39 26.97 6.43
N ALA A 358 -7.95 28.00 7.15
CA ALA A 358 -6.65 28.61 6.95
C ALA A 358 -5.54 27.74 7.57
N LEU A 359 -4.45 27.58 6.84
CA LEU A 359 -3.22 27.00 7.35
C LEU A 359 -2.55 27.99 8.30
N SER A 360 -2.32 27.56 9.54
CA SER A 360 -1.55 28.31 10.53
C SER A 360 -0.12 28.54 10.05
N ASP A 361 0.56 29.56 10.58
CA ASP A 361 1.97 29.81 10.24
C ASP A 361 2.87 28.64 10.67
N PRO A 362 3.95 28.37 9.91
CA PRO A 362 4.89 27.31 10.26
C PRO A 362 5.55 27.63 11.61
N ARG A 363 5.66 26.62 12.48
CA ARG A 363 6.35 26.80 13.77
C ARG A 363 7.86 26.97 13.52
N PRO A 364 8.49 28.01 14.08
CA PRO A 364 9.91 28.32 13.81
C PRO A 364 10.89 27.20 14.22
N ASP A 365 10.51 26.35 15.17
CA ASP A 365 11.35 25.26 15.68
C ASP A 365 11.22 23.93 14.90
N LYS A 366 10.30 23.84 13.91
CA LYS A 366 10.14 22.64 13.09
C LYS A 366 10.78 22.87 11.72
N THR A 367 12.05 22.52 11.59
CA THR A 367 12.67 22.33 10.26
C THR A 367 11.87 21.24 9.54
N VAL A 368 11.26 21.58 8.40
CA VAL A 368 10.60 20.57 7.56
C VAL A 368 11.68 19.62 7.06
N VAL A 369 11.69 18.42 7.61
CA VAL A 369 12.60 17.35 7.19
C VAL A 369 12.27 17.02 5.74
N GLU A 370 13.23 17.23 4.85
CA GLU A 370 13.09 16.93 3.42
C GLU A 370 12.69 15.45 3.26
N PRO A 371 11.77 15.11 2.35
CA PRO A 371 11.47 13.71 2.07
C PRO A 371 12.75 13.03 1.59
N ALA A 372 13.35 12.19 2.43
CA ALA A 372 14.38 11.30 1.95
C ALA A 372 13.75 10.41 0.88
N LEU A 373 14.43 10.20 -0.25
CA LEU A 373 14.09 9.07 -1.11
C LEU A 373 14.08 7.81 -0.22
N PRO A 374 13.16 6.85 -0.39
CA PRO A 374 13.25 5.58 0.31
C PRO A 374 14.62 5.00 0.00
N VAL A 375 15.52 5.08 0.99
CA VAL A 375 16.81 4.42 0.94
C VAL A 375 16.46 2.94 0.96
N GLU A 376 16.62 2.27 -0.19
CA GLU A 376 17.04 0.88 -0.17
C GLU A 376 18.26 0.87 0.75
N THR A 377 18.09 0.37 1.98
CA THR A 377 19.20 0.11 2.88
C THR A 377 20.04 -1.00 2.26
N ALA A 378 20.86 -0.64 1.27
CA ALA A 378 22.11 -1.31 1.00
C ALA A 378 23.04 -0.85 2.11
N GLU A 379 23.08 -1.61 3.20
CA GLU A 379 24.18 -1.50 4.15
C GLU A 379 25.49 -1.66 3.36
N SER A 380 26.36 -0.69 3.60
CA SER A 380 27.72 -0.56 3.10
C SER A 380 28.48 -1.89 3.09
N VAL A 381 28.74 -2.40 1.89
CA VAL A 381 29.79 -3.40 1.66
C VAL A 381 31.11 -2.64 1.67
N GLU A 382 31.85 -2.77 2.77
CA GLU A 382 33.27 -2.46 2.81
C GLU A 382 33.99 -3.42 1.84
N PRO A 383 34.75 -2.93 0.86
CA PRO A 383 35.44 -3.79 -0.08
C PRO A 383 36.66 -4.40 0.59
N ALA A 384 36.65 -5.73 0.77
CA ALA A 384 37.88 -6.47 0.99
C ALA A 384 38.74 -6.35 -0.28
N GLN A 385 39.84 -5.60 -0.15
CA GLN A 385 40.92 -5.50 -1.12
C GLN A 385 41.88 -6.72 -1.00
N PRO A 386 42.72 -6.97 -2.02
CA PRO A 386 42.87 -8.25 -2.73
C PRO A 386 43.57 -9.39 -1.99
#